data_AF-A0A1D6QIT5-F1
#
_entry.id   AF-A0A1D6QIT5-F1
#
_cell.length_a   1.000
_cell.length_b   1.000
_cell.length_c   1.000
_cell.angle_alpha   90.00
_cell.angle_beta   90.00
_cell.angle_gamma   90.00
#
_symmetry.space_group_name_H-M   'P 1'
#
loop_
_entity.id
_entity.type
_entity.pdbx_description
1 polymer ?
#
loop_
_entity_poly.entity_id
_entity_poly.type
_entity_poly.pdbx_seq_one_letter_code
_entity_poly.pdbx_strand_id
1 'polypeptide(L)'
;MLEVDCPCVTPEVVLKASGHVEKFTDLMVKDEKTGTCYRADHLLKDFCKEKLEKDLALPQEKADEFKRILAILDDLSAEELGAKIKEYGIVAPDTKNPLSDPYPFNLMFQTSIGPTGLSVGYMRPETAQGIFVNFKDLYYYNGQKLPFAAAQIGQAFRNEISPRQGLLRVREFTLAEIEHFVDPEDKSHPKFVDVADLEFLMFPRELQLSGESAKLMKLGEAVSKGTVNNETLGYFIGRVYLFLTSLGIDKGRLRFRQHLPNEMAHYAADCWDAEIECSYGWIECVGIADRSAYDLKAHTVSLLHLFHSR
;
A
#
# COMPACT_ATOMS: atom_id res chain seq x y z
N MET A 1 -23.14 -7.12 -3.51
CA MET A 1 -22.11 -6.06 -3.52
C MET A 1 -22.76 -4.83 -4.10
N LEU A 2 -22.58 -3.69 -3.47
CA LEU A 2 -23.14 -2.41 -3.89
C LEU A 2 -22.06 -1.64 -4.65
N GLU A 3 -22.27 -1.37 -5.93
CA GLU A 3 -21.37 -0.50 -6.68
C GLU A 3 -21.70 0.97 -6.38
N VAL A 4 -20.67 1.78 -6.18
CA VAL A 4 -20.78 3.23 -6.01
C VAL A 4 -19.82 3.96 -6.94
N ASP A 5 -20.18 5.20 -7.29
CA ASP A 5 -19.28 6.13 -7.98
C ASP A 5 -19.20 7.42 -7.17
N CYS A 6 -18.03 7.67 -6.57
CA CYS A 6 -17.77 8.86 -5.77
C CYS A 6 -16.94 9.89 -6.58
N PRO A 7 -17.01 11.19 -6.24
CA PRO A 7 -16.17 12.21 -6.88
C PRO A 7 -14.65 11.95 -6.71
N CYS A 8 -13.85 12.41 -7.69
CA CYS A 8 -12.38 12.39 -7.60
C CYS A 8 -11.81 13.50 -6.71
N VAL A 9 -12.52 14.64 -6.61
CA VAL A 9 -12.12 15.76 -5.77
C VAL A 9 -12.63 15.53 -4.36
N THR A 10 -11.73 15.53 -3.39
CA THR A 10 -12.00 15.25 -1.98
C THR A 10 -11.65 16.46 -1.13
N PRO A 11 -12.60 16.98 -0.31
CA PRO A 11 -12.30 18.05 0.65
C PRO A 11 -11.22 17.62 1.64
N GLU A 12 -10.31 18.54 2.00
CA GLU A 12 -9.18 18.27 2.90
C GLU A 12 -9.58 17.55 4.19
N VAL A 13 -10.72 17.92 4.79
CA VAL A 13 -11.18 17.36 6.06
C VAL A 13 -11.38 15.84 6.03
N VAL A 14 -11.77 15.28 4.88
CA VAL A 14 -11.95 13.83 4.70
C VAL A 14 -10.59 13.12 4.74
N LEU A 15 -9.61 13.66 4.01
CA LEU A 15 -8.28 13.09 3.93
C LEU A 15 -7.48 13.32 5.22
N LYS A 16 -7.75 14.41 5.93
CA LYS A 16 -7.21 14.64 7.27
C LYS A 16 -7.77 13.62 8.26
N ALA A 17 -9.08 13.36 8.24
CA ALA A 17 -9.70 12.36 9.10
C ALA A 17 -9.12 10.96 8.88
N SER A 18 -8.89 10.58 7.61
CA SER A 18 -8.26 9.29 7.25
C SER A 18 -6.74 9.22 7.53
N GLY A 19 -6.10 10.33 7.94
CA GLY A 19 -4.66 10.40 8.19
C GLY A 19 -3.78 10.60 6.95
N HIS A 20 -4.36 10.63 5.74
CA HIS A 20 -3.61 10.83 4.49
C HIS A 20 -2.85 12.17 4.45
N VAL A 21 -3.43 13.25 4.95
CA VAL A 21 -2.75 14.57 4.96
C VAL A 21 -1.43 14.54 5.75
N GLU A 22 -1.37 13.74 6.81
CA GLU A 22 -0.19 13.66 7.68
C GLU A 22 0.80 12.58 7.21
N LYS A 23 0.29 11.46 6.68
CA LYS A 23 1.10 10.26 6.42
C LYS A 23 1.40 10.00 4.95
N PHE A 24 0.69 10.63 4.01
CA PHE A 24 0.85 10.38 2.58
C PHE A 24 1.99 11.22 1.98
N THR A 25 3.16 11.07 2.58
CA THR A 25 4.35 11.89 2.34
C THR A 25 5.56 10.98 2.13
N ASP A 26 6.27 11.17 1.02
CA ASP A 26 7.56 10.52 0.78
C ASP A 26 8.72 11.46 1.12
N LEU A 27 9.90 10.89 1.36
CA LEU A 27 11.13 11.65 1.49
C LEU A 27 11.76 11.91 0.12
N MET A 28 11.92 13.19 -0.21
CA MET A 28 12.45 13.66 -1.47
C MET A 28 13.83 14.31 -1.30
N VAL A 29 14.73 14.10 -2.25
CA VAL A 29 15.98 14.85 -2.39
C VAL A 29 16.03 15.56 -3.74
N LYS A 30 16.81 16.64 -3.82
CA LYS A 30 16.92 17.47 -5.02
C LYS A 30 18.39 17.57 -5.46
N ASP A 31 18.65 17.43 -6.75
CA ASP A 31 19.95 17.82 -7.33
C ASP A 31 20.14 19.33 -7.12
N GLU A 32 21.17 19.72 -6.36
CA GLU A 32 21.37 21.11 -5.95
C GLU A 32 21.64 22.05 -7.13
N LYS A 33 22.09 21.54 -8.28
CA LYS A 33 22.40 22.35 -9.46
C LYS A 33 21.25 22.40 -10.46
N THR A 34 20.62 21.27 -10.74
CA THR A 34 19.56 21.20 -11.78
C THR A 34 18.16 21.36 -11.22
N GLY A 35 18.00 21.04 -9.93
CA GLY A 35 16.73 21.03 -9.26
C GLY A 35 15.84 19.82 -9.55
N THR A 36 16.35 18.82 -10.28
CA THR A 36 15.65 17.56 -10.48
C THR A 36 15.44 16.84 -9.15
N CYS A 37 14.22 16.38 -8.92
CA CYS A 37 13.84 15.69 -7.69
C CYS A 37 13.92 14.17 -7.85
N TYR A 38 14.32 13.50 -6.79
CA TYR A 38 14.39 12.04 -6.68
C TYR A 38 13.80 11.59 -5.36
N ARG A 39 13.25 10.37 -5.35
CA ARG A 39 12.86 9.67 -4.13
C ARG A 39 14.12 9.21 -3.38
N ALA A 40 14.24 9.60 -2.12
CA ALA A 40 15.44 9.38 -1.33
C ALA A 40 15.64 7.89 -1.00
N ASP A 41 14.57 7.21 -0.61
CA ASP A 41 14.51 5.77 -0.34
C ASP A 41 14.92 4.95 -1.56
N HIS A 42 14.40 5.31 -2.74
CA HIS A 42 14.74 4.68 -4.00
C HIS A 42 16.21 4.79 -4.36
N LEU A 43 16.81 5.97 -4.17
CA LEU A 43 18.23 6.14 -4.45
C LEU A 43 19.10 5.22 -3.58
N LEU A 44 18.75 5.10 -2.30
CA LEU A 44 19.44 4.18 -1.39
C LEU A 44 19.20 2.72 -1.78
N LYS A 45 17.95 2.36 -2.12
CA LYS A 45 17.56 1.01 -2.57
C LYS A 45 18.34 0.58 -3.81
N ASP A 46 18.34 1.42 -4.84
CA ASP A 46 19.00 1.15 -6.11
C ASP A 46 20.51 1.02 -5.92
N PHE A 47 21.11 1.89 -5.09
CA PHE A 47 22.53 1.81 -4.76
C PHE A 47 22.89 0.50 -4.05
N CYS A 48 22.15 0.11 -3.00
CA CYS A 48 22.40 -1.13 -2.27
C CYS A 48 22.25 -2.36 -3.17
N LYS A 49 21.22 -2.41 -4.02
CA LYS A 49 21.03 -3.50 -4.98
C LYS A 49 22.14 -3.57 -6.01
N GLU A 50 22.51 -2.43 -6.60
CA GLU A 50 23.59 -2.39 -7.59
C GLU A 50 24.92 -2.88 -7.00
N LYS A 51 25.23 -2.51 -5.76
CA LYS A 51 26.43 -3.00 -5.06
C LYS A 51 26.38 -4.49 -4.78
N LEU A 52 25.24 -5.02 -4.35
CA LEU A 52 25.07 -6.46 -4.10
C LEU A 52 25.17 -7.30 -5.38
N GLU A 53 24.71 -6.77 -6.52
CA GLU A 53 24.70 -7.49 -7.79
C GLU A 53 26.04 -7.41 -8.54
N LYS A 54 26.68 -6.23 -8.55
CA LYS A 54 27.86 -5.97 -9.41
C LYS A 54 29.19 -6.12 -8.70
N ASP A 55 29.24 -6.02 -7.37
CA ASP A 55 30.50 -6.07 -6.62
C ASP A 55 30.75 -7.48 -6.06
N LEU A 56 31.32 -8.34 -6.90
CA LEU A 56 31.66 -9.74 -6.55
C LEU A 56 32.74 -9.85 -5.45
N ALA A 57 33.43 -8.74 -5.13
CA ALA A 57 34.45 -8.68 -4.08
C ALA A 57 33.94 -7.99 -2.81
N LEU A 58 32.63 -7.70 -2.71
CA LEU A 58 32.05 -7.05 -1.57
C LEU A 58 32.26 -7.90 -0.29
N PRO A 59 32.86 -7.33 0.77
CA PRO A 59 33.01 -8.05 2.04
C PRO A 59 31.63 -8.52 2.55
N GLN A 60 31.57 -9.74 3.10
CA GLN A 60 30.32 -10.33 3.59
C GLN A 60 29.61 -9.41 4.59
N GLU A 61 30.37 -8.74 5.47
CA GLU A 61 29.85 -7.76 6.43
C GLU A 61 29.12 -6.59 5.75
N LYS A 62 29.65 -6.07 4.63
CA LYS A 62 29.01 -5.01 3.84
C LYS A 62 27.79 -5.52 3.08
N ALA A 63 27.84 -6.75 2.59
CA ALA A 63 26.69 -7.37 1.95
C ALA A 63 25.52 -7.54 2.93
N ASP A 64 25.81 -7.97 4.15
CA ASP A 64 24.81 -8.13 5.21
C ASP A 64 24.29 -6.78 5.72
N GLU A 65 25.15 -5.74 5.78
CA GLU A 65 24.74 -4.36 6.04
C GLU A 65 23.72 -3.87 4.99
N PHE A 66 24.01 -4.01 3.69
CA PHE A 66 23.09 -3.59 2.63
C PHE A 66 21.78 -4.36 2.64
N LYS A 67 21.81 -5.68 2.88
CA LYS A 67 20.58 -6.47 3.05
C LYS A 67 19.75 -5.98 4.23
N ARG A 68 20.39 -5.67 5.36
CA ARG A 68 19.71 -5.12 6.54
C ARG A 68 19.09 -3.76 6.25
N ILE A 69 19.80 -2.87 5.57
CA ILE A 69 19.29 -1.55 5.19
C ILE A 69 18.09 -1.69 4.26
N LEU A 70 18.16 -2.57 3.26
CA LEU A 70 17.04 -2.84 2.36
C LEU A 70 15.80 -3.37 3.11
N ALA A 71 15.98 -4.05 4.24
CA ALA A 71 14.90 -4.59 5.07
C ALA A 71 14.25 -3.55 6.01
N ILE A 72 14.97 -2.47 6.35
CA ILE A 72 14.48 -1.39 7.24
C ILE A 72 14.30 -0.06 6.49
N LEU A 73 14.39 -0.07 5.16
CA LEU A 73 14.47 1.14 4.35
C LEU A 73 13.28 2.07 4.57
N ASP A 74 12.08 1.49 4.66
CA ASP A 74 10.82 2.22 4.84
C ASP A 74 10.66 2.80 6.26
N ASP A 75 11.48 2.37 7.21
CA ASP A 75 11.47 2.83 8.61
C ASP A 75 12.47 3.95 8.89
N LEU A 76 13.37 4.27 7.95
CA LEU A 76 14.43 5.27 8.16
C LEU A 76 13.86 6.69 8.24
N SER A 77 14.30 7.46 9.24
CA SER A 77 13.98 8.88 9.34
C SER A 77 14.63 9.70 8.21
N ALA A 78 14.19 10.94 8.01
CA ALA A 78 14.81 11.85 7.04
C ALA A 78 16.31 12.07 7.32
N GLU A 79 16.66 12.18 8.59
CA GLU A 79 18.03 12.36 9.06
C GLU A 79 18.87 11.09 8.85
N GLU A 80 18.33 9.92 9.17
CA GLU A 80 19.02 8.63 8.99
C GLU A 80 19.25 8.33 7.50
N LEU A 81 18.21 8.57 6.69
CA LEU A 81 18.27 8.39 5.24
C LEU A 81 19.27 9.36 4.61
N GLY A 82 19.27 10.63 5.05
CA GLY A 82 20.23 11.64 4.61
C GLY A 82 21.66 11.31 5.02
N ALA A 83 21.85 10.79 6.23
CA ALA A 83 23.15 10.32 6.72
C ALA A 83 23.67 9.16 5.86
N LYS A 84 22.82 8.18 5.51
CA LYS A 84 23.20 7.06 4.66
C LYS A 84 23.51 7.47 3.21
N ILE A 85 22.73 8.38 2.64
CA ILE A 85 23.01 8.97 1.32
C ILE A 85 24.39 9.63 1.30
N LYS A 86 24.74 10.40 2.34
CA LYS A 86 26.06 11.03 2.47
C LYS A 86 27.19 10.03 2.73
N GLU A 87 26.98 9.09 3.66
CA GLU A 87 27.95 8.05 4.03
C GLU A 87 28.38 7.22 2.81
N TYR A 88 27.41 6.83 1.97
CA TYR A 88 27.67 6.04 0.77
C TYR A 88 28.04 6.86 -0.46
N GLY A 89 28.10 8.19 -0.34
CA GLY A 89 28.44 9.09 -1.45
C GLY A 89 27.45 9.00 -2.61
N ILE A 90 26.16 8.80 -2.32
CA ILE A 90 25.11 8.72 -3.32
C ILE A 90 24.89 10.11 -3.93
N VAL A 91 24.93 10.18 -5.25
CA VAL A 91 24.79 11.41 -6.04
C VAL A 91 23.62 11.29 -7.01
N ALA A 92 23.20 12.41 -7.60
CA ALA A 92 22.16 12.42 -8.62
C ALA A 92 22.51 11.42 -9.76
N PRO A 93 21.63 10.47 -10.12
CA PRO A 93 21.94 9.40 -11.07
C PRO A 93 22.44 9.90 -12.42
N ASP A 94 21.82 10.96 -12.95
CA ASP A 94 22.03 11.46 -14.31
C ASP A 94 23.22 12.43 -14.41
N THR A 95 23.43 13.26 -13.39
CA THR A 95 24.39 14.39 -13.43
C THR A 95 25.60 14.19 -12.53
N LYS A 96 25.54 13.22 -11.60
CA LYS A 96 26.52 13.01 -10.52
C LYS A 96 26.73 14.23 -9.62
N ASN A 97 25.76 15.15 -9.59
CA ASN A 97 25.79 16.31 -8.70
C ASN A 97 25.46 15.92 -7.25
N PRO A 98 25.86 16.76 -6.27
CA PRO A 98 25.39 16.66 -4.89
C PRO A 98 23.86 16.75 -4.80
N LEU A 99 23.32 16.05 -3.81
CA LEU A 99 21.89 16.03 -3.47
C LEU A 99 21.67 16.83 -2.19
N SER A 100 20.52 17.49 -2.10
CA SER A 100 20.04 18.10 -0.86
C SER A 100 19.79 17.06 0.24
N ASP A 101 19.61 17.52 1.48
CA ASP A 101 19.06 16.68 2.54
C ASP A 101 17.64 16.21 2.18
N PRO A 102 17.21 15.00 2.62
CA PRO A 102 15.85 14.53 2.41
C PRO A 102 14.83 15.41 3.14
N TYR A 103 13.73 15.72 2.47
CA TYR A 103 12.62 16.48 3.05
C TYR A 103 11.26 15.90 2.63
N PRO A 104 10.22 16.07 3.47
CA PRO A 104 8.89 15.53 3.18
C PRO A 104 8.26 16.16 1.94
N PHE A 105 7.64 15.32 1.11
CA PHE A 105 6.84 15.72 -0.05
C PHE A 105 5.50 14.98 -0.07
N ASN A 106 4.39 15.74 -0.04
CA ASN A 106 3.05 15.18 -0.05
C ASN A 106 2.70 14.62 -1.44
N LEU A 107 2.29 13.36 -1.49
CA LEU A 107 1.96 12.65 -2.73
C LEU A 107 0.53 12.89 -3.20
N MET A 108 -0.27 13.73 -2.54
CA MET A 108 -1.60 14.08 -3.02
C MET A 108 -1.56 15.30 -3.94
N PHE A 109 -2.32 15.28 -5.02
CA PHE A 109 -2.52 16.47 -5.85
C PHE A 109 -3.46 17.44 -5.14
N GLN A 110 -2.93 18.54 -4.62
CA GLN A 110 -3.72 19.59 -4.00
C GLN A 110 -4.43 20.45 -5.05
N THR A 111 -5.65 20.87 -4.74
CA THR A 111 -6.46 21.81 -5.53
C THR A 111 -7.27 22.74 -4.61
N SER A 112 -7.97 23.71 -5.20
CA SER A 112 -8.89 24.60 -4.50
C SER A 112 -10.31 24.39 -4.98
N ILE A 113 -11.25 24.24 -4.04
CA ILE A 113 -12.68 24.04 -4.30
C ILE A 113 -13.38 25.41 -4.23
N GLY A 114 -14.07 25.78 -5.31
CA GLY A 114 -14.81 27.04 -5.39
C GLY A 114 -13.95 28.26 -5.73
N PRO A 115 -14.58 29.42 -5.99
CA PRO A 115 -13.92 30.58 -6.60
C PRO A 115 -13.02 31.38 -5.64
N THR A 116 -13.15 31.19 -4.32
CA THR A 116 -12.43 31.98 -3.32
C THR A 116 -11.03 31.44 -3.02
N GLY A 117 -10.71 30.21 -3.43
CA GLY A 117 -9.45 29.55 -3.09
C GLY A 117 -9.33 29.08 -1.63
N LEU A 118 -10.32 29.38 -0.77
CA LEU A 118 -10.24 29.13 0.67
C LEU A 118 -10.51 27.67 1.06
N SER A 119 -11.24 26.91 0.23
CA SER A 119 -11.52 25.51 0.51
C SER A 119 -10.46 24.64 -0.16
N VAL A 120 -9.55 24.09 0.63
CA VAL A 120 -8.52 23.16 0.15
C VAL A 120 -9.17 21.81 -0.15
N GLY A 121 -8.83 21.24 -1.30
CA GLY A 121 -9.18 19.89 -1.67
C GLY A 121 -7.99 19.16 -2.24
N TYR A 122 -8.13 17.87 -2.44
CA TYR A 122 -7.14 17.03 -3.10
C TYR A 122 -7.82 16.13 -4.12
N MET A 123 -7.08 15.70 -5.13
CA MET A 123 -7.49 14.53 -5.91
C MET A 123 -7.28 13.28 -5.05
N ARG A 124 -8.26 12.39 -5.00
CA ARG A 124 -8.24 11.22 -4.12
C ARG A 124 -7.05 10.28 -4.43
N PRO A 125 -6.30 9.81 -3.42
CA PRO A 125 -5.19 8.86 -3.61
C PRO A 125 -5.63 7.38 -3.68
N GLU A 126 -6.88 7.11 -3.29
CA GLU A 126 -7.59 5.82 -3.29
C GLU A 126 -9.10 6.06 -3.49
N THR A 127 -9.88 5.02 -3.72
CA THR A 127 -11.35 5.07 -3.87
C THR A 127 -12.12 4.72 -2.60
N ALA A 128 -11.50 4.01 -1.65
CA ALA A 128 -12.07 3.56 -0.39
C ALA A 128 -12.77 4.65 0.44
N GLN A 129 -12.18 5.85 0.52
CA GLN A 129 -12.73 6.95 1.33
C GLN A 129 -14.14 7.35 0.91
N GLY A 130 -14.46 7.26 -0.40
CA GLY A 130 -15.81 7.51 -0.91
C GLY A 130 -16.84 6.51 -0.38
N ILE A 131 -16.43 5.25 -0.20
CA ILE A 131 -17.27 4.20 0.38
C ILE A 131 -17.48 4.46 1.88
N PHE A 132 -16.42 4.79 2.62
CA PHE A 132 -16.50 5.02 4.07
C PHE A 132 -17.41 6.21 4.44
N VAL A 133 -17.32 7.33 3.72
CA VAL A 133 -18.19 8.49 4.00
C VAL A 133 -19.67 8.20 3.70
N ASN A 134 -19.96 7.25 2.81
CA ASN A 134 -21.31 6.81 2.46
C ASN A 134 -21.77 5.56 3.22
N PHE A 135 -21.01 5.09 4.22
CA PHE A 135 -21.30 3.83 4.93
C PHE A 135 -22.73 3.74 5.46
N LYS A 136 -23.27 4.83 6.03
CA LYS A 136 -24.63 4.85 6.60
C LYS A 136 -25.70 4.50 5.57
N ASP A 137 -25.60 5.06 4.37
CA ASP A 137 -26.56 4.84 3.30
C ASP A 137 -26.37 3.44 2.70
N LEU A 138 -25.13 3.00 2.52
CA LEU A 138 -24.82 1.65 2.05
C LEU A 138 -25.32 0.57 3.00
N TYR A 139 -25.13 0.77 4.31
CA TYR A 139 -25.64 -0.11 5.35
C TYR A 139 -27.18 -0.14 5.35
N TYR A 140 -27.82 1.03 5.17
CA TYR A 140 -29.26 1.12 5.02
C TYR A 140 -29.77 0.35 3.79
N TYR A 141 -29.13 0.52 2.63
CA TYR A 141 -29.49 -0.19 1.40
C TYR A 141 -29.28 -1.71 1.51
N ASN A 142 -28.34 -2.15 2.33
CA ASN A 142 -28.19 -3.58 2.66
C ASN A 142 -29.19 -4.07 3.72
N GLY A 143 -30.20 -3.26 4.09
CA GLY A 143 -31.20 -3.62 5.08
C GLY A 143 -30.66 -3.69 6.51
N GLN A 144 -29.59 -2.94 6.80
CA GLN A 144 -28.94 -2.85 8.11
C GLN A 144 -28.46 -4.21 8.63
N LYS A 145 -27.83 -4.98 7.76
CA LYS A 145 -27.26 -6.30 8.09
C LYS A 145 -25.81 -6.38 7.67
N LEU A 146 -25.03 -7.07 8.49
CA LEU A 146 -23.66 -7.50 8.18
C LEU A 146 -23.66 -9.02 7.89
N PRO A 147 -22.70 -9.52 7.11
CA PRO A 147 -21.73 -8.75 6.34
C PRO A 147 -22.34 -8.11 5.08
N PHE A 148 -21.70 -7.07 4.55
CA PHE A 148 -21.99 -6.53 3.21
C PHE A 148 -20.73 -5.96 2.57
N ALA A 149 -20.75 -5.81 1.25
CA ALA A 149 -19.63 -5.24 0.52
C ALA A 149 -20.10 -4.11 -0.39
N ALA A 150 -19.32 -3.04 -0.45
CA ALA A 150 -19.41 -2.01 -1.46
C ALA A 150 -18.13 -1.99 -2.30
N ALA A 151 -18.24 -1.58 -3.56
CA ALA A 151 -17.11 -1.54 -4.47
C ALA A 151 -17.15 -0.28 -5.32
N GLN A 152 -15.98 0.17 -5.72
CA GLN A 152 -15.82 1.30 -6.61
C GLN A 152 -14.72 1.01 -7.63
N ILE A 153 -14.99 1.34 -8.88
CA ILE A 153 -14.01 1.31 -9.97
C ILE A 153 -13.84 2.74 -10.48
N GLY A 154 -12.64 3.29 -10.41
CA GLY A 154 -12.42 4.66 -10.87
C GLY A 154 -10.98 5.13 -10.76
N GLN A 155 -10.73 6.37 -11.20
CA GLN A 155 -9.39 6.95 -11.16
C GLN A 155 -8.96 7.26 -9.73
N ALA A 156 -7.68 7.04 -9.45
CA ALA A 156 -6.96 7.52 -8.27
C ALA A 156 -5.69 8.25 -8.71
N PHE A 157 -5.24 9.18 -7.88
CA PHE A 157 -4.18 10.11 -8.23
C PHE A 157 -3.09 10.12 -7.15
N ARG A 158 -1.85 9.85 -7.55
CA ARG A 158 -0.68 9.90 -6.68
C ARG A 158 0.38 10.75 -7.35
N ASN A 159 0.77 11.87 -6.75
CA ASN A 159 1.76 12.81 -7.25
C ASN A 159 3.18 12.26 -7.10
N GLU A 160 3.45 11.11 -7.73
CA GLU A 160 4.72 10.40 -7.66
C GLU A 160 5.88 11.33 -8.04
N ILE A 161 6.91 11.39 -7.19
CA ILE A 161 8.06 12.29 -7.35
C ILE A 161 8.80 12.02 -8.66
N SER A 162 9.10 10.75 -8.95
CA SER A 162 9.83 10.34 -10.15
C SER A 162 9.17 9.06 -10.73
N PRO A 163 8.11 9.20 -11.56
CA PRO A 163 7.46 8.05 -12.17
C PRO A 163 8.43 7.38 -13.16
N ARG A 164 8.92 6.19 -12.77
CA ARG A 164 9.78 5.32 -13.56
C ARG A 164 9.06 3.99 -13.78
N GLN A 165 9.57 3.12 -14.66
CA GLN A 165 9.02 1.76 -14.88
C GLN A 165 7.64 1.72 -15.56
N GLY A 166 7.32 2.73 -16.39
CA GLY A 166 6.13 2.73 -17.24
C GLY A 166 4.83 2.67 -16.44
N LEU A 167 3.98 1.68 -16.72
CA LEU A 167 2.66 1.55 -16.09
C LEU A 167 2.71 1.17 -14.60
N LEU A 168 3.85 0.71 -14.09
CA LEU A 168 3.98 0.30 -12.69
C LEU A 168 3.97 1.50 -11.72
N ARG A 169 4.37 2.69 -12.18
CA ARG A 169 4.32 3.92 -11.38
C ARG A 169 3.86 5.09 -12.23
N VAL A 170 2.55 5.34 -12.16
CA VAL A 170 1.88 6.43 -12.85
C VAL A 170 1.21 7.35 -11.85
N ARG A 171 0.93 8.59 -12.28
CA ARG A 171 0.31 9.60 -11.42
C ARG A 171 -1.21 9.56 -11.40
N GLU A 172 -1.80 8.91 -12.39
CA GLU A 172 -3.22 8.67 -12.55
C GLU A 172 -3.38 7.22 -13.02
N PHE A 173 -4.23 6.46 -12.34
CA PHE A 173 -4.52 5.08 -12.67
C PHE A 173 -5.91 4.68 -12.19
N THR A 174 -6.46 3.66 -12.83
CA THR A 174 -7.75 3.09 -12.46
C THR A 174 -7.56 2.04 -11.39
N LEU A 175 -8.27 2.20 -10.28
CA LEU A 175 -8.37 1.22 -9.21
C LEU A 175 -9.75 0.55 -9.23
N ALA A 176 -9.79 -0.67 -8.72
CA ALA A 176 -11.02 -1.36 -8.37
C ALA A 176 -10.88 -1.83 -6.91
N GLU A 177 -11.57 -1.16 -6.00
CA GLU A 177 -11.50 -1.46 -4.56
C GLU A 177 -12.83 -2.00 -4.07
N ILE A 178 -12.76 -2.96 -3.14
CA ILE A 178 -13.91 -3.57 -2.49
C ILE A 178 -13.71 -3.39 -0.99
N GLU A 179 -14.66 -2.69 -0.36
CA GLU A 179 -14.75 -2.61 1.09
C GLU A 179 -15.78 -3.63 1.58
N HIS A 180 -15.29 -4.68 2.25
CA HIS A 180 -16.12 -5.73 2.83
C HIS A 180 -16.29 -5.49 4.34
N PHE A 181 -17.50 -5.07 4.73
CA PHE A 181 -17.86 -4.83 6.12
C PHE A 181 -18.41 -6.11 6.74
N VAL A 182 -17.80 -6.54 7.84
CA VAL A 182 -18.15 -7.75 8.59
C VAL A 182 -18.21 -7.45 10.09
N ASP A 183 -18.88 -8.31 10.85
CA ASP A 183 -18.89 -8.22 12.31
C ASP A 183 -17.47 -8.54 12.83
N PRO A 184 -16.87 -7.68 13.68
CA PRO A 184 -15.54 -7.95 14.24
C PRO A 184 -15.47 -9.23 15.07
N GLU A 185 -16.59 -9.70 15.66
CA GLU A 185 -16.65 -10.91 16.46
C GLU A 185 -16.91 -12.18 15.62
N ASP A 186 -17.33 -12.03 14.37
CA ASP A 186 -17.56 -13.13 13.42
C ASP A 186 -16.99 -12.79 12.05
N LYS A 187 -15.71 -13.11 11.84
CA LYS A 187 -15.01 -12.98 10.57
C LYS A 187 -15.04 -14.26 9.72
N SER A 188 -15.98 -15.18 9.98
CA SER A 188 -16.21 -16.33 9.11
C SER A 188 -16.71 -15.90 7.73
N HIS A 189 -16.52 -16.74 6.72
CA HIS A 189 -17.05 -16.44 5.38
C HIS A 189 -17.74 -17.67 4.78
N PRO A 190 -19.05 -17.61 4.50
CA PRO A 190 -19.83 -18.81 4.14
C PRO A 190 -19.38 -19.49 2.84
N LYS A 191 -18.65 -18.77 1.99
CA LYS A 191 -18.09 -19.28 0.73
C LYS A 191 -16.60 -19.58 0.79
N PHE A 192 -15.98 -19.55 1.96
CA PHE A 192 -14.56 -19.89 2.08
C PHE A 192 -14.28 -21.32 1.62
N VAL A 193 -15.22 -22.24 1.86
CA VAL A 193 -15.15 -23.63 1.37
C VAL A 193 -14.92 -23.73 -0.15
N ASP A 194 -15.41 -22.77 -0.94
CA ASP A 194 -15.26 -22.77 -2.41
C ASP A 194 -13.82 -22.53 -2.85
N VAL A 195 -12.97 -21.98 -1.97
CA VAL A 195 -11.57 -21.62 -2.26
C VAL A 195 -10.57 -22.27 -1.33
N ALA A 196 -11.00 -22.93 -0.26
CA ALA A 196 -10.14 -23.55 0.75
C ALA A 196 -9.18 -24.60 0.17
N ASP A 197 -9.57 -25.25 -0.94
CA ASP A 197 -8.75 -26.26 -1.61
C ASP A 197 -7.70 -25.71 -2.58
N LEU A 198 -7.67 -24.39 -2.80
CA LEU A 198 -6.66 -23.78 -3.68
C LEU A 198 -5.26 -23.88 -3.06
N GLU A 199 -4.28 -24.15 -3.92
CA GLU A 199 -2.87 -24.22 -3.57
C GLU A 199 -2.06 -23.31 -4.49
N PHE A 200 -1.27 -22.41 -3.90
CA PHE A 200 -0.46 -21.43 -4.62
C PHE A 200 0.71 -20.93 -3.75
N LEU A 201 1.60 -20.13 -4.35
CA LEU A 201 2.76 -19.60 -3.65
C LEU A 201 2.33 -18.57 -2.61
N MET A 202 2.61 -18.86 -1.34
CA MET A 202 2.39 -17.96 -0.21
C MET A 202 3.73 -17.64 0.46
N PHE A 203 3.87 -16.39 0.90
CA PHE A 203 5.08 -15.88 1.53
C PHE A 203 4.73 -15.20 2.86
N PRO A 204 4.39 -15.99 3.90
CA PRO A 204 4.06 -15.46 5.22
C PRO A 204 5.26 -14.82 5.92
N ARG A 205 4.99 -14.08 7.00
CA ARG A 205 6.01 -13.34 7.76
C ARG A 205 7.16 -14.22 8.22
N GLU A 206 6.88 -15.43 8.68
CA GLU A 206 7.90 -16.33 9.23
C GLU A 206 8.95 -16.70 8.18
N LEU A 207 8.53 -16.97 6.93
CA LEU A 207 9.45 -17.29 5.84
C LEU A 207 10.26 -16.07 5.40
N GLN A 208 9.66 -14.89 5.41
CA GLN A 208 10.36 -13.63 5.12
C GLN A 208 11.47 -13.39 6.14
N LEU A 209 11.17 -13.55 7.43
CA LEU A 209 12.11 -13.33 8.53
C LEU A 209 13.19 -14.41 8.61
N SER A 210 12.89 -15.65 8.21
CA SER A 210 13.90 -16.72 8.14
C SER A 210 14.79 -16.66 6.89
N GLY A 211 14.53 -15.72 5.97
CA GLY A 211 15.26 -15.60 4.70
C GLY A 211 14.95 -16.71 3.71
N GLU A 212 13.84 -17.43 3.90
CA GLU A 212 13.36 -18.46 3.00
C GLU A 212 12.57 -17.86 1.82
N SER A 213 12.28 -18.69 0.82
CA SER A 213 11.42 -18.30 -0.31
C SER A 213 9.95 -18.60 -0.02
N ALA A 214 9.06 -17.99 -0.81
CA ALA A 214 7.65 -18.38 -0.87
C ALA A 214 7.49 -19.90 -1.11
N LYS A 215 6.45 -20.50 -0.54
CA LYS A 215 6.17 -21.94 -0.64
C LYS A 215 4.76 -22.17 -1.14
N LEU A 216 4.53 -23.28 -1.84
CA LEU A 216 3.18 -23.75 -2.15
C LEU A 216 2.49 -24.12 -0.84
N MET A 217 1.31 -23.53 -0.62
CA MET A 217 0.49 -23.78 0.55
C MET A 217 -0.97 -23.87 0.14
N LYS A 218 -1.68 -24.80 0.78
CA LYS A 218 -3.13 -24.89 0.66
C LYS A 218 -3.80 -23.81 1.50
N LEU A 219 -4.68 -23.03 0.90
CA LEU A 219 -5.31 -21.88 1.55
C LEU A 219 -6.10 -22.26 2.81
N GLY A 220 -6.83 -23.37 2.78
CA GLY A 220 -7.55 -23.92 3.93
C GLY A 220 -6.63 -24.25 5.11
N GLU A 221 -5.43 -24.79 4.82
CA GLU A 221 -4.45 -25.05 5.86
C GLU A 221 -3.88 -23.75 6.44
N ALA A 222 -3.58 -22.77 5.59
CA ALA A 222 -3.06 -21.47 6.01
C ALA A 222 -4.04 -20.74 6.96
N VAL A 223 -5.35 -20.82 6.68
CA VAL A 223 -6.38 -20.29 7.60
C VAL A 223 -6.47 -21.11 8.87
N SER A 224 -6.53 -22.45 8.79
CA SER A 224 -6.64 -23.32 9.97
C SER A 224 -5.47 -23.22 10.95
N LYS A 225 -4.27 -22.88 10.44
CA LYS A 225 -3.04 -22.71 11.23
C LYS A 225 -2.88 -21.28 11.75
N GLY A 226 -3.77 -20.36 11.37
CA GLY A 226 -3.72 -18.95 11.75
C GLY A 226 -2.67 -18.12 10.99
N THR A 227 -2.06 -18.67 9.92
CA THR A 227 -1.15 -17.92 9.05
C THR A 227 -1.91 -16.82 8.31
N VAL A 228 -3.09 -17.14 7.79
CA VAL A 228 -4.10 -16.17 7.32
C VAL A 228 -5.12 -16.01 8.44
N ASN A 229 -5.35 -14.78 8.87
CA ASN A 229 -6.04 -14.48 10.14
C ASN A 229 -7.46 -15.07 10.23
N ASN A 230 -8.25 -15.02 9.16
CA ASN A 230 -9.65 -15.47 9.17
C ASN A 230 -10.14 -15.93 7.79
N GLU A 231 -11.31 -16.58 7.76
CA GLU A 231 -11.93 -17.09 6.53
C GLU A 231 -12.34 -15.99 5.55
N THR A 232 -12.71 -14.80 6.03
CA THR A 232 -13.05 -13.66 5.15
C THR A 232 -11.82 -13.22 4.35
N LEU A 233 -10.70 -13.02 5.02
CA LEU A 233 -9.43 -12.69 4.37
C LEU A 233 -8.99 -13.81 3.43
N GLY A 234 -9.07 -15.06 3.89
CA GLY A 234 -8.79 -16.23 3.07
C GLY A 234 -9.67 -16.30 1.82
N TYR A 235 -10.96 -16.02 1.94
CA TYR A 235 -11.88 -16.01 0.81
C TYR A 235 -11.45 -15.00 -0.25
N PHE A 236 -11.13 -13.76 0.14
CA PHE A 236 -10.68 -12.75 -0.82
C PHE A 236 -9.32 -13.06 -1.43
N ILE A 237 -8.37 -13.63 -0.67
CA ILE A 237 -7.09 -14.14 -1.23
C ILE A 237 -7.38 -15.18 -2.33
N GLY A 238 -8.22 -16.17 -2.04
CA GLY A 238 -8.58 -17.22 -3.01
C GLY A 238 -9.29 -16.66 -4.25
N ARG A 239 -10.21 -15.70 -4.06
CA ARG A 239 -10.91 -15.04 -5.17
C ARG A 239 -9.98 -14.17 -6.02
N VAL A 240 -9.01 -13.47 -5.42
CA VAL A 240 -7.99 -12.70 -6.13
C VAL A 240 -7.10 -13.64 -6.95
N TYR A 241 -6.66 -14.77 -6.38
CA TYR A 241 -5.90 -15.77 -7.12
C TYR A 241 -6.67 -16.26 -8.36
N LEU A 242 -7.94 -16.64 -8.19
CA LEU A 242 -8.79 -17.08 -9.30
C LEU A 242 -8.98 -15.98 -10.35
N PHE A 243 -9.18 -14.74 -9.92
CA PHE A 243 -9.32 -13.60 -10.82
C PHE A 243 -8.06 -13.37 -11.65
N LEU A 244 -6.89 -13.20 -11.00
CA LEU A 244 -5.62 -12.97 -11.70
C LEU A 244 -5.26 -14.12 -12.65
N THR A 245 -5.47 -15.36 -12.22
CA THR A 245 -5.21 -16.53 -13.09
C THR A 245 -6.19 -16.62 -14.26
N SER A 246 -7.46 -16.20 -14.08
CA SER A 246 -8.42 -16.11 -15.19
C SER A 246 -8.07 -15.04 -16.23
N LEU A 247 -7.33 -14.00 -15.84
CA LEU A 247 -6.79 -12.98 -16.73
C LEU A 247 -5.54 -13.43 -17.50
N GLY A 248 -5.03 -14.63 -17.20
CA GLY A 248 -3.85 -15.21 -17.85
C GLY A 248 -2.53 -14.96 -17.14
N ILE A 249 -2.54 -14.50 -15.88
CA ILE A 249 -1.31 -14.40 -15.08
C ILE A 249 -0.74 -15.80 -14.82
N ASP A 250 0.56 -15.97 -15.06
CA ASP A 250 1.27 -17.23 -14.81
C ASP A 250 1.30 -17.55 -13.31
N LYS A 251 0.78 -18.72 -12.95
CA LYS A 251 0.71 -19.23 -11.57
C LYS A 251 2.08 -19.38 -10.92
N GLY A 252 3.12 -19.68 -11.69
CA GLY A 252 4.49 -19.79 -11.18
C GLY A 252 5.12 -18.42 -10.85
N ARG A 253 4.52 -17.34 -11.35
CA ARG A 253 4.97 -15.95 -11.19
C ARG A 253 3.97 -15.11 -10.40
N LEU A 254 3.06 -15.77 -9.66
CA LEU A 254 2.08 -15.14 -8.80
C LEU A 254 2.27 -15.69 -7.38
N ARG A 255 2.49 -14.80 -6.42
CA ARG A 255 2.58 -15.15 -5.01
C ARG A 255 1.77 -14.20 -4.15
N PHE A 256 1.43 -14.64 -2.94
CA PHE A 256 0.78 -13.82 -1.93
C PHE A 256 1.74 -13.58 -0.79
N ARG A 257 2.18 -12.33 -0.59
CA ARG A 257 3.13 -11.95 0.46
C ARG A 257 2.41 -11.28 1.61
N GLN A 258 2.66 -11.74 2.83
CA GLN A 258 2.11 -11.11 4.02
C GLN A 258 2.96 -9.89 4.41
N HIS A 259 2.34 -8.78 4.80
CA HIS A 259 3.09 -7.62 5.32
C HIS A 259 3.79 -7.97 6.63
N LEU A 260 5.03 -7.53 6.80
CA LEU A 260 5.75 -7.61 8.07
C LEU A 260 5.16 -6.63 9.10
N PRO A 261 5.36 -6.84 10.41
CA PRO A 261 4.75 -6.00 11.45
C PRO A 261 5.07 -4.50 11.36
N ASN A 262 6.24 -4.14 10.82
CA ASN A 262 6.66 -2.76 10.57
C ASN A 262 6.04 -2.16 9.30
N GLU A 263 5.72 -2.99 8.29
CA GLU A 263 5.05 -2.55 7.05
C GLU A 263 3.55 -2.36 7.23
N MET A 264 2.95 -3.03 8.22
CA MET A 264 1.52 -2.90 8.48
C MET A 264 1.18 -1.47 8.91
N ALA A 265 0.13 -0.91 8.32
CA ALA A 265 -0.50 0.25 8.93
C ALA A 265 -0.87 -0.09 10.38
N HIS A 266 -0.55 0.79 11.33
CA HIS A 266 -0.81 0.66 12.78
C HIS A 266 -2.23 0.19 13.19
N TYR A 267 -3.20 0.16 12.27
CA TYR A 267 -4.57 -0.29 12.47
C TYR A 267 -4.95 -1.59 11.73
N ALA A 268 -4.09 -2.11 10.85
CA ALA A 268 -4.35 -3.34 10.11
C ALA A 268 -4.09 -4.57 11.00
N ALA A 269 -5.06 -5.50 11.03
CA ALA A 269 -4.93 -6.75 11.77
C ALA A 269 -4.15 -7.81 11.00
N ASP A 270 -4.26 -7.81 9.67
CA ASP A 270 -3.47 -8.61 8.75
C ASP A 270 -3.52 -7.98 7.35
N CYS A 271 -2.48 -8.17 6.55
CA CYS A 271 -2.43 -7.64 5.18
C CYS A 271 -1.61 -8.56 4.28
N TRP A 272 -2.14 -8.82 3.09
CA TRP A 272 -1.53 -9.68 2.08
C TRP A 272 -1.54 -8.99 0.72
N ASP A 273 -0.40 -9.02 0.04
CA ASP A 273 -0.24 -8.52 -1.31
C ASP A 273 -0.21 -9.69 -2.30
N ALA A 274 -1.04 -9.63 -3.35
CA ALA A 274 -0.81 -10.43 -4.54
C ALA A 274 0.29 -9.77 -5.37
N GLU A 275 1.46 -10.41 -5.43
CA GLU A 275 2.62 -9.94 -6.17
C GLU A 275 2.81 -10.75 -7.45
N ILE A 276 3.13 -10.05 -8.54
CA ILE A 276 3.42 -10.63 -9.85
C ILE A 276 4.90 -10.43 -10.17
N GLU A 277 5.58 -11.50 -10.57
CA GLU A 277 6.97 -11.43 -11.01
C GLU A 277 7.05 -10.93 -12.46
N CYS A 278 7.63 -9.74 -12.62
CA CYS A 278 7.88 -9.10 -13.91
C CYS A 278 9.37 -8.84 -14.12
N SER A 279 9.74 -8.16 -15.22
CA SER A 279 11.14 -7.79 -15.51
C SER A 279 11.80 -6.89 -14.46
N TYR A 280 11.00 -6.28 -13.58
CA TYR A 280 11.46 -5.43 -12.48
C TYR A 280 11.47 -6.17 -11.12
N GLY A 281 11.23 -7.48 -11.12
CA GLY A 281 11.07 -8.31 -9.92
C GLY A 281 9.61 -8.49 -9.52
N TRP A 282 9.41 -8.85 -8.24
CA TRP A 282 8.08 -9.00 -7.64
C TRP A 282 7.47 -7.63 -7.36
N ILE A 283 6.29 -7.38 -7.91
CA ILE A 283 5.56 -6.12 -7.77
C ILE A 283 4.14 -6.41 -7.29
N GLU A 284 3.71 -5.69 -6.26
CA GLU A 284 2.33 -5.70 -5.78
C GLU A 284 1.35 -5.29 -6.89
N CYS A 285 0.30 -6.06 -7.08
CA CYS A 285 -0.79 -5.75 -8.01
C CYS A 285 -2.17 -5.66 -7.32
N VAL A 286 -2.34 -6.35 -6.18
CA VAL A 286 -3.58 -6.30 -5.38
C VAL A 286 -3.23 -6.37 -3.90
N GLY A 287 -3.48 -5.31 -3.14
CA GLY A 287 -3.46 -5.33 -1.68
C GLY A 287 -4.76 -5.87 -1.08
N ILE A 288 -4.66 -6.72 -0.06
CA ILE A 288 -5.79 -7.35 0.64
C ILE A 288 -5.59 -7.13 2.14
N ALA A 289 -6.22 -6.09 2.67
CA ALA A 289 -5.99 -5.62 4.03
C ALA A 289 -7.22 -5.79 4.94
N ASP A 290 -7.01 -6.28 6.16
CA ASP A 290 -7.99 -6.24 7.25
C ASP A 290 -7.74 -4.97 8.10
N ARG A 291 -8.44 -3.88 7.76
CA ARG A 291 -8.27 -2.55 8.39
C ARG A 291 -9.05 -2.39 9.70
N SER A 292 -9.67 -3.45 10.21
CA SER A 292 -10.59 -3.39 11.36
C SER A 292 -11.65 -2.29 11.17
N ALA A 293 -11.92 -1.48 12.20
CA ALA A 293 -12.90 -0.39 12.14
C ALA A 293 -12.26 1.01 12.12
N TYR A 294 -10.99 1.13 11.73
CA TYR A 294 -10.24 2.39 11.84
C TYR A 294 -10.88 3.52 11.05
N ASP A 295 -11.12 3.31 9.75
CA ASP A 295 -11.64 4.36 8.87
C ASP A 295 -13.00 4.89 9.32
N LEU A 296 -13.93 3.98 9.67
CA LEU A 296 -15.26 4.35 10.17
C LEU A 296 -15.17 5.11 11.50
N LYS A 297 -14.28 4.70 12.43
CA LYS A 297 -14.06 5.40 13.70
C LYS A 297 -13.47 6.79 13.48
N ALA A 298 -12.47 6.91 12.60
CA ALA A 298 -11.80 8.16 12.30
C ALA A 298 -12.77 9.22 11.74
N HIS A 299 -13.62 8.82 10.78
CA HIS A 299 -14.65 9.70 10.24
C HIS A 299 -15.74 10.05 11.26
N THR A 300 -16.15 9.10 12.10
CA THR A 300 -17.16 9.34 13.15
C THR A 300 -16.68 10.39 14.16
N VAL A 301 -15.43 10.30 14.64
CA VAL A 301 -14.87 11.25 15.61
C VAL A 301 -14.70 12.64 15.01
N SER A 302 -14.25 12.73 13.75
CA SER A 302 -14.04 14.00 13.06
C SER A 302 -15.37 14.74 12.80
N LEU A 303 -16.42 14.01 12.39
CA LEU A 303 -17.76 14.57 12.20
C LEU A 303 -18.32 15.14 13.51
N LEU A 304 -18.15 14.45 14.64
CA LEU A 304 -18.60 14.95 15.95
C LEU A 304 -17.93 16.28 16.34
N HIS A 305 -16.65 16.48 16.01
CA HIS A 305 -15.95 17.74 16.30
C HIS A 305 -16.50 18.90 15.46
N LEU A 306 -16.83 18.68 14.19
CA LEU A 306 -17.42 19.70 13.31
C LEU A 306 -18.78 20.20 13.80
N PHE A 307 -19.58 19.33 14.42
CA PHE A 307 -20.89 19.69 14.97
C PHE A 307 -20.81 20.40 16.33
N HIS A 308 -19.76 20.19 17.12
CA HIS A 308 -19.56 20.91 18.39
C HIS A 308 -18.86 22.26 18.21
N SER A 309 -18.25 22.51 17.05
CA SER A 309 -17.61 23.78 16.69
C SER A 309 -18.53 24.78 15.96
N ARG A 310 -19.84 24.51 15.91
CA ARG A 310 -20.86 25.42 15.35
C ARG A 310 -21.85 25.87 16.41
#